data_AF-B4E894-F1
#
_entry.id   AF-B4E894-F1
#
_cell.length_a   1.000
_cell.length_b   1.000
_cell.length_c   1.000
_cell.angle_alpha   90.00
_cell.angle_beta   90.00
_cell.angle_gamma   90.00
#
_symmetry.space_group_name_H-M   'P 1'
#
loop_
_entity.id
_entity.type
_entity.pdbx_description
1 polymer ?
#
loop_
_entity_poly.entity_id
_entity_poly.type
_entity_poly.pdbx_seq_one_letter_code
_entity_poly.pdbx_strand_id
1 'polypeptide(L)'
;MKVSRLKSPRLTVWLVASIVLAILAYTTRQSDPLLSVTFYKAHLMSLGGWGGYWLDRLIFPYARPHEFVPTLDQVEVDMAGAELSEFECEIALDPRVHAELFKAASLRRAIIVAASLICVGLAA
;
A
#
# COMPACT_ATOMS: atom_id res chain seq x y z
N MET A 1 4.66 26.27 -19.65
CA MET A 1 4.93 25.10 -18.78
C MET A 1 3.62 24.46 -18.39
N LYS A 2 3.34 23.25 -18.89
CA LYS A 2 2.16 22.47 -18.52
C LYS A 2 2.43 21.93 -17.11
N VAL A 3 1.91 22.61 -16.09
CA VAL A 3 2.05 22.17 -14.71
C VAL A 3 1.32 20.84 -14.62
N SER A 4 2.06 19.74 -14.57
CA SER A 4 1.50 18.44 -14.26
C SER A 4 0.77 18.59 -12.94
N ARG A 5 -0.55 18.38 -12.93
CA ARG A 5 -1.30 18.34 -11.67
C ARG A 5 -0.62 17.24 -10.85
N LEU A 6 0.14 17.63 -9.84
CA LEU A 6 0.70 16.71 -8.86
C LEU A 6 -0.50 15.98 -8.27
N LYS A 7 -0.72 14.75 -8.71
CA LYS A 7 -1.76 13.89 -8.17
C LYS A 7 -1.31 13.60 -6.76
N SER A 8 -1.86 14.34 -5.80
CA SER A 8 -1.52 14.20 -4.38
C SER A 8 -1.53 12.71 -4.05
N PRO A 9 -0.44 12.15 -3.49
CA PRO A 9 -0.42 10.74 -3.14
C PRO A 9 -1.63 10.51 -2.24
N ARG A 10 -2.59 9.65 -2.65
CA ARG A 10 -3.90 9.44 -1.99
C ARG A 10 -3.82 9.24 -0.48
N LEU A 11 -2.63 8.85 -0.07
CA LEU A 11 -2.28 8.42 1.23
C LEU A 11 -1.86 9.62 2.12
N THR A 12 -1.38 10.76 1.61
CA THR A 12 -0.95 11.91 2.45
C THR A 12 -2.02 12.37 3.44
N VAL A 13 -3.29 12.16 3.13
CA VAL A 13 -4.44 12.37 4.04
C VAL A 13 -4.28 11.58 5.35
N TRP A 14 -3.87 10.32 5.27
CA TRP A 14 -3.65 9.45 6.44
C TRP A 14 -2.42 9.84 7.25
N LEU A 15 -1.37 10.35 6.60
CA LEU A 15 -0.23 10.92 7.32
C LEU A 15 -0.65 12.16 8.12
N VAL A 16 -1.43 13.05 7.51
CA VAL A 16 -1.98 14.24 8.19
C VAL A 16 -2.90 13.80 9.34
N ALA A 17 -3.79 12.83 9.12
CA ALA A 17 -4.64 12.29 10.17
C ALA A 17 -3.83 11.73 11.35
N SER A 18 -2.76 10.97 11.08
CA SER A 18 -1.83 10.50 12.11
C SER A 18 -1.23 11.67 12.89
N ILE A 19 -0.70 12.69 12.24
CA ILE A 19 -0.10 13.86 12.91
C ILE A 19 -1.14 14.59 13.78
N VAL A 20 -2.36 14.78 13.28
CA VAL A 20 -3.45 15.41 14.03
C VAL A 20 -3.80 14.58 15.28
N LEU A 21 -3.89 13.26 15.17
CA LEU A 21 -4.14 12.37 16.31
C LEU A 21 -3.02 12.44 17.36
N ALA A 22 -1.76 12.55 16.94
CA ALA A 22 -0.63 12.73 17.87
C ALA A 22 -0.72 14.07 18.63
N ILE A 23 -1.07 15.15 17.91
CA ILE A 23 -1.25 16.47 18.52
C ILE A 23 -2.40 16.42 19.54
N LEU A 24 -3.55 15.84 19.16
CA LEU A 24 -4.70 15.67 20.05
C LEU A 24 -4.34 14.84 21.29
N ALA A 25 -3.60 13.74 21.12
CA ALA A 25 -3.14 12.93 22.24
C ALA A 25 -2.26 13.73 23.20
N TYR A 26 -1.36 14.56 22.67
CA TYR A 26 -0.47 15.41 23.46
C TYR A 26 -1.24 16.52 24.21
N THR A 27 -2.15 17.23 23.54
CA THR A 27 -2.89 18.35 24.14
C THR A 27 -3.91 17.90 25.18
N THR A 28 -4.53 16.73 24.99
CA THR A 28 -5.55 16.19 25.92
C THR A 28 -4.96 15.49 27.14
N ARG A 29 -3.63 15.32 27.19
CA ARG A 29 -2.93 14.58 28.25
C ARG A 29 -3.24 15.09 29.67
N GLN A 30 -3.38 16.41 29.83
CA GLN A 30 -3.61 17.03 31.14
C GLN A 30 -5.09 17.15 31.51
N SER A 31 -5.98 17.27 30.52
CA SER A 31 -7.41 17.42 30.77
C SER A 31 -8.11 16.08 30.97
N ASP A 32 -7.90 15.12 30.05
CA ASP A 32 -8.58 13.83 30.03
C ASP A 32 -7.60 12.71 29.64
N PRO A 33 -7.02 12.00 30.64
CA PRO A 33 -6.04 10.96 30.39
C PRO A 33 -6.61 9.83 29.51
N LEU A 34 -7.87 9.45 29.70
CA LEU A 34 -8.50 8.35 28.94
C LEU A 34 -8.55 8.68 27.44
N LEU A 35 -8.99 9.89 27.08
CA LEU A 35 -9.03 10.35 25.69
C LEU A 35 -7.62 10.41 25.09
N SER A 36 -6.64 10.90 25.85
CA SER A 36 -5.24 10.95 25.42
C SER A 36 -4.70 9.58 25.01
N VAL A 37 -4.96 8.52 25.82
CA VAL A 37 -4.51 7.16 25.47
C VAL A 37 -5.22 6.62 24.23
N THR A 38 -6.51 6.92 24.05
CA THR A 38 -7.24 6.49 22.83
C THR A 38 -6.69 7.15 21.56
N PHE A 39 -6.40 8.45 21.60
CA PHE A 39 -5.82 9.15 20.46
C PHE A 39 -4.40 8.68 20.16
N TYR A 40 -3.62 8.38 21.20
CA TYR A 40 -2.29 7.79 21.04
C TYR A 40 -2.34 6.44 20.33
N LYS A 41 -3.23 5.53 20.75
CA LYS A 41 -3.42 4.23 20.09
C LYS A 41 -3.90 4.36 18.64
N ALA A 42 -4.82 5.30 18.39
CA ALA A 42 -5.32 5.58 17.04
C ALA A 42 -4.21 6.14 16.13
N HIS A 43 -3.37 7.04 16.65
CA HIS A 43 -2.21 7.58 15.96
C HIS A 43 -1.24 6.47 15.54
N LEU A 44 -0.91 5.58 16.48
CA LEU A 44 -0.04 4.44 16.24
C LEU A 44 -0.63 3.50 15.16
N MET A 45 -1.91 3.15 15.24
CA MET A 45 -2.56 2.30 14.25
C MET A 45 -2.52 2.92 12.83
N SER A 46 -2.77 4.24 12.73
CA SER A 46 -2.70 4.97 11.46
C SER A 46 -1.28 5.06 10.91
N LEU A 47 -0.26 5.30 11.77
CA LEU A 47 1.14 5.29 11.37
C LEU A 47 1.62 3.90 10.93
N GLY A 48 1.18 2.82 11.58
CA GLY A 48 1.54 1.46 11.19
C GLY A 48 1.02 1.11 9.79
N GLY A 49 -0.21 1.51 9.46
CA GLY A 49 -0.79 1.35 8.13
C GLY A 49 -0.09 2.22 7.08
N TRP A 50 0.21 3.48 7.42
CA TRP A 50 1.01 4.39 6.59
C TRP A 50 2.38 3.79 6.24
N GLY A 51 3.14 3.42 7.26
CA GLY A 51 4.49 2.89 7.14
C GLY A 51 4.53 1.57 6.40
N GLY A 52 3.61 0.64 6.72
CA GLY A 52 3.52 -0.66 6.05
C GLY A 52 3.29 -0.55 4.54
N TYR A 53 2.45 0.39 4.11
CA TYR A 53 2.24 0.65 2.69
C TYR A 53 3.49 1.15 1.97
N TRP A 54 4.20 2.12 2.58
CA TRP A 54 5.44 2.64 1.98
C TRP A 54 6.53 1.59 1.96
N LEU A 55 6.63 0.77 3.01
CA LEU A 55 7.57 -0.32 3.10
C LEU A 55 7.33 -1.38 2.01
N ASP A 56 6.09 -1.79 1.75
CA ASP A 56 5.78 -2.67 0.61
C ASP A 56 6.26 -2.08 -0.73
N ARG A 57 6.02 -0.77 -0.94
CA ARG A 57 6.43 -0.09 -2.18
C ARG A 57 7.94 0.04 -2.33
N LEU A 58 8.68 0.17 -1.24
CA LEU A 58 10.14 0.27 -1.26
C LEU A 58 10.79 -1.10 -1.52
N ILE A 59 10.25 -2.17 -0.95
CA ILE A 59 10.81 -3.51 -1.11
C ILE A 59 10.47 -4.10 -2.48
N PHE A 60 9.29 -3.81 -3.04
CA PHE A 60 8.82 -4.41 -4.30
C PHE A 60 8.29 -3.38 -5.31
N PRO A 61 9.18 -2.66 -6.04
CA PRO A 61 8.77 -1.63 -6.98
C PRO A 61 7.93 -2.15 -8.17
N TYR A 62 8.23 -3.35 -8.69
CA TYR A 62 7.70 -3.88 -9.96
C TYR A 62 6.82 -5.14 -9.84
N ALA A 63 6.30 -5.45 -8.65
CA ALA A 63 5.46 -6.64 -8.43
C ALA A 63 4.12 -6.25 -7.80
N ARG A 64 3.40 -5.33 -8.44
CA ARG A 64 2.14 -4.81 -7.91
C ARG A 64 0.98 -5.72 -8.35
N PRO A 65 0.04 -6.10 -7.46
CA PRO A 65 -1.14 -6.88 -7.81
C PRO A 65 -1.91 -6.35 -9.03
N HIS A 66 -1.98 -5.02 -9.20
CA HIS A 66 -2.68 -4.42 -10.34
C HIS A 66 -2.02 -4.70 -11.70
N GLU A 67 -0.74 -5.09 -11.74
CA GLU A 67 -0.02 -5.43 -12.98
C GLU A 67 -0.38 -6.85 -13.46
N PHE A 68 -0.86 -7.71 -12.56
CA PHE A 68 -1.24 -9.09 -12.89
C PHE A 68 -2.72 -9.23 -13.31
N VAL A 69 -3.49 -8.14 -13.35
CA VAL A 69 -4.86 -8.12 -13.86
C VAL A 69 -4.84 -7.50 -15.25
N PRO A 70 -4.80 -8.30 -16.33
CA PRO A 70 -4.80 -7.75 -17.68
C PRO A 70 -6.12 -7.00 -17.94
N THR A 71 -6.03 -5.73 -18.33
CA THR A 71 -7.17 -5.00 -18.89
C THR A 71 -7.30 -5.36 -20.37
N LEU A 72 -8.52 -5.47 -20.91
CA LEU A 72 -8.77 -5.85 -22.31
C LEU A 72 -7.93 -5.02 -23.32
N ASP A 73 -7.72 -3.74 -23.04
CA ASP A 73 -6.86 -2.82 -23.82
C ASP A 73 -5.37 -3.23 -23.84
N GLN A 74 -4.86 -3.85 -22.78
CA GLN A 74 -3.43 -4.22 -22.68
C GLN A 74 -3.13 -5.52 -23.42
N VAL A 75 -4.12 -6.42 -23.52
CA VAL A 75 -3.99 -7.69 -24.25
C VAL A 75 -3.85 -7.44 -25.76
N GLU A 76 -4.55 -6.43 -26.29
CA GLU A 76 -4.45 -6.08 -27.72
C GLU A 76 -3.11 -5.41 -28.09
N VAL A 77 -2.51 -4.64 -27.17
CA VAL A 77 -1.23 -3.95 -27.37
C VAL A 77 -0.03 -4.90 -27.27
N ASP A 78 -0.06 -5.85 -26.32
CA ASP A 78 1.04 -6.83 -26.14
C ASP A 78 1.15 -7.78 -27.35
N MET A 79 0.00 -8.15 -27.95
CA MET A 79 -0.07 -9.04 -29.12
C MET A 79 0.37 -8.35 -30.44
N ALA A 80 0.38 -7.02 -30.49
CA ALA A 80 0.65 -6.26 -31.70
C ALA A 80 2.10 -5.77 -31.84
N GLY A 81 2.94 -5.88 -30.79
CA GLY A 81 4.18 -5.11 -30.74
C GLY A 81 5.43 -5.71 -30.08
N ALA A 82 5.41 -6.93 -29.53
CA ALA A 82 6.53 -7.38 -28.70
C ALA A 82 7.20 -8.69 -29.17
N GLU A 83 8.52 -8.62 -29.43
CA GLU A 83 9.41 -9.77 -29.35
C GLU A 83 9.55 -10.17 -27.86
N LEU A 84 8.53 -10.84 -27.33
CA LEU A 84 8.53 -11.37 -25.96
C LEU A 84 9.36 -12.66 -25.90
N SER A 85 10.15 -12.81 -24.85
CA SER A 85 10.78 -14.09 -24.50
C SER A 85 9.69 -15.16 -24.34
N GLU A 86 9.91 -16.40 -24.85
CA GLU A 86 8.93 -17.50 -24.79
C GLU A 86 8.33 -17.70 -23.37
N PHE A 87 9.10 -17.41 -22.33
CA PHE A 87 8.71 -17.47 -20.93
C PHE A 87 7.65 -16.41 -20.52
N GLU A 88 7.73 -15.20 -21.08
CA GLU A 88 6.76 -14.13 -20.80
C GLU A 88 5.45 -14.36 -21.56
N CYS A 89 5.52 -14.99 -22.74
CA CYS A 89 4.36 -15.34 -23.54
C CYS A 89 3.54 -16.49 -22.92
N GLU A 90 4.20 -17.46 -22.27
CA GLU A 90 3.53 -18.57 -21.55
C GLU A 90 2.83 -18.08 -20.26
N ILE A 91 3.40 -17.10 -19.57
CA ILE A 91 2.77 -16.44 -18.41
C ILE A 91 1.59 -15.56 -18.84
N ALA A 92 1.70 -14.88 -19.98
CA ALA A 92 0.67 -13.99 -20.52
C ALA A 92 -0.59 -14.72 -21.03
N LEU A 93 -0.47 -16.00 -21.39
CA LEU A 93 -1.55 -16.75 -22.03
C LEU A 93 -2.40 -17.57 -21.06
N ASP A 94 -1.90 -17.91 -19.87
CA ASP A 94 -2.61 -18.76 -18.92
C ASP A 94 -3.27 -17.93 -17.78
N PRO A 95 -4.61 -17.80 -17.75
CA PRO A 95 -5.33 -17.05 -16.72
C PRO A 95 -5.04 -17.55 -15.29
N ARG A 96 -4.63 -18.82 -15.16
CA ARG A 96 -4.32 -19.44 -13.87
C ARG A 96 -3.03 -18.87 -13.26
N VAL A 97 -2.00 -18.63 -14.06
CA VAL A 97 -0.71 -18.11 -13.59
C VAL A 97 -0.86 -16.67 -13.12
N HIS A 98 -1.61 -15.84 -13.85
CA HIS A 98 -1.96 -14.48 -13.43
C HIS A 98 -2.70 -14.44 -12.09
N ALA A 99 -3.67 -15.34 -11.89
CA ALA A 99 -4.40 -15.42 -10.64
C ALA A 99 -3.51 -15.80 -9.45
N GLU A 100 -2.57 -16.73 -9.63
CA GLU A 100 -1.62 -17.13 -8.58
C GLU A 100 -0.61 -16.02 -8.25
N LEU A 101 -0.07 -15.32 -9.25
CA LEU A 101 0.80 -14.15 -9.03
C LEU A 101 0.07 -13.00 -8.34
N PHE A 102 -1.18 -12.75 -8.70
CA PHE A 102 -2.04 -11.78 -8.02
C PHE A 102 -2.27 -12.14 -6.54
N LYS A 103 -2.62 -13.40 -6.26
CA LYS A 103 -2.79 -13.91 -4.89
C LYS A 103 -1.50 -13.79 -4.10
N ALA A 104 -0.36 -14.19 -4.67
CA ALA A 104 0.93 -14.11 -4.00
C ALA A 104 1.33 -12.66 -3.68
N ALA A 105 1.18 -11.74 -4.64
CA ALA A 105 1.50 -10.33 -4.46
C ALA A 105 0.58 -9.64 -3.46
N SER A 106 -0.73 -9.98 -3.46
CA SER A 106 -1.69 -9.45 -2.49
C SER A 106 -1.46 -10.00 -1.07
N LEU A 107 -1.14 -11.29 -0.95
CA LEU A 107 -0.82 -11.92 0.34
C LEU A 107 0.44 -11.31 0.97
N ARG A 108 1.50 -11.12 0.17
CA ARG A 108 2.74 -10.46 0.63
C ARG A 108 2.46 -9.07 1.19
N ARG A 109 1.66 -8.27 0.48
CA ARG A 109 1.23 -6.94 0.92
C ARG A 109 0.48 -6.99 2.25
N ALA A 110 -0.46 -7.93 2.36
CA ALA A 110 -1.21 -8.11 3.60
C ALA A 110 -0.30 -8.46 4.77
N ILE A 111 0.68 -9.35 4.58
CA ILE A 111 1.63 -9.75 5.62
C ILE A 111 2.52 -8.58 6.05
N ILE A 112 3.05 -7.81 5.10
CA ILE A 112 3.91 -6.64 5.40
C ILE A 112 3.14 -5.59 6.21
N VAL A 113 1.89 -5.29 5.80
CA VAL A 113 1.04 -4.32 6.51
C VAL A 113 0.61 -4.87 7.89
N ALA A 114 0.30 -6.17 8.00
CA ALA A 114 -0.01 -6.79 9.29
C ALA A 114 1.20 -6.73 10.24
N ALA A 115 2.41 -7.03 9.75
CA ALA A 115 3.62 -6.99 10.55
C ALA A 115 3.94 -5.57 11.03
N SER A 116 3.75 -4.55 10.19
CA SER A 116 3.94 -3.15 10.61
C SER A 116 2.92 -2.71 11.66
N LEU A 117 1.66 -3.13 11.54
CA LEU A 117 0.63 -2.87 12.54
C LEU A 117 0.91 -3.58 13.87
N ILE A 118 1.37 -4.83 13.84
CA ILE A 118 1.76 -5.57 15.05
C ILE A 118 2.97 -4.90 15.71
N CYS A 119 3.99 -4.53 14.94
CA CYS A 119 5.18 -3.85 15.46
C CYS A 119 4.82 -2.56 16.19
N VAL A 120 3.97 -1.74 15.58
CA VAL A 120 3.53 -0.47 16.17
C VAL A 120 2.55 -0.70 17.34
N GLY A 121 1.70 -1.72 17.28
CA GLY A 121 0.82 -2.11 18.38
C GLY A 121 1.55 -2.65 19.61
N LEU A 122 2.69 -3.31 19.44
CA LEU A 122 3.57 -3.75 20.53
C LEU A 122 4.39 -2.60 21.13
N ALA A 123 4.61 -1.52 20.38
CA ALA A 123 5.26 -0.31 20.90
C ALA A 123 4.33 0.57 21.76
N ALA A 124 3.02 0.26 21.79
CA ALA A 124 1.97 1.01 22.49
C ALA A 124 1.81 0.60 23.96
#